data_AF-A0A4R2RM91-F1
#
_entry.id   AF-A0A4R2RM91-F1
#
_cell.length_a   1.000
_cell.length_b   1.000
_cell.length_c   1.000
_cell.angle_alpha   90.00
_cell.angle_beta   90.00
_cell.angle_gamma   90.00
#
_symmetry.space_group_name_H-M   'P 1'
#
loop_
_entity.id
_entity.type
_entity.pdbx_description
1 polymer ?
#
loop_
_entity_poly.entity_id
_entity_poly.type
_entity_poly.pdbx_seq_one_letter_code
_entity_poly.pdbx_strand_id
1 'polypeptide(L)'
;MRDDQDFPIYTADMFASPADECDIVMKGGVTSGIVYPYAILELARRYRFRSIGGTSAGAIAASLAAAAEYARTVRGDPAGFVRLQYHCDELPERMAALFQPEPRFRRLFRYLLRAQSGSSALSLIAGLPLVAPFQAMVGTVVGAIGMWALRAGLAGILLGALVGLVAALLVHVQTLIRTQLPRSDFGVCPGTDQSGGNGPALTSWLHAAIQNIAFGEDWRSQPPLTFGQLQGTSSGEQIDLRVITTNLGMGRPHTLPTLGITAAYSDTEWRRLFPGDVCEWIAGSVAEPAQMPGLLSFPSPVDLPVLVAARMSLAFPLLFAAVPVHVRDFANAELQRATGATPIVENRVSCLPMAASAAIFLSTCSMPCCLLDRLSHSALTTFPPEQQPGTSGYSFLLPLAKALGCRRARQCPSAVCSDQS
;
A
#
# COMPACT_ATOMS: atom_id res chain seq x y z
N MET A 1 -18.83 -14.07 -23.16
CA MET A 1 -19.79 -14.62 -22.18
C MET A 1 -19.03 -14.71 -20.88
N ARG A 2 -19.38 -13.87 -19.89
CA ARG A 2 -18.87 -14.00 -18.52
C ARG A 2 -19.34 -15.38 -18.05
N ASP A 3 -18.41 -16.21 -17.61
CA ASP A 3 -18.74 -17.33 -16.75
C ASP A 3 -19.06 -16.67 -15.41
N ASP A 4 -20.34 -16.64 -15.03
CA ASP A 4 -20.79 -16.14 -13.74
C ASP A 4 -20.15 -17.01 -12.65
N GLN A 5 -19.03 -16.54 -12.10
CA GLN A 5 -18.58 -17.04 -10.81
C GLN A 5 -19.52 -16.43 -9.78
N ASP A 6 -20.49 -17.23 -9.34
CA ASP A 6 -21.47 -16.88 -8.31
C ASP A 6 -20.75 -16.58 -6.98
N PHE A 7 -20.22 -15.37 -6.85
CA PHE A 7 -19.87 -14.85 -5.55
C PHE A 7 -21.14 -14.78 -4.70
N PRO A 8 -21.10 -15.22 -3.43
CA PRO A 8 -22.28 -15.21 -2.58
C PRO A 8 -22.84 -13.78 -2.49
N ILE A 9 -24.12 -13.63 -2.82
CA ILE A 9 -24.85 -12.36 -2.70
C ILE A 9 -25.33 -12.25 -1.26
N TYR A 10 -24.92 -11.18 -0.58
CA TYR A 10 -25.36 -10.90 0.78
C TYR A 10 -26.46 -9.83 0.79
N THR A 11 -27.44 -10.00 1.67
CA THR A 11 -28.50 -9.01 1.90
C THR A 11 -28.36 -8.38 3.28
N ALA A 12 -28.92 -7.18 3.47
CA ALA A 12 -28.84 -6.46 4.75
C ALA A 12 -29.42 -7.28 5.92
N ASP A 13 -30.49 -8.04 5.68
CA ASP A 13 -31.15 -8.87 6.70
C ASP A 13 -30.20 -9.95 7.27
N MET A 14 -29.24 -10.43 6.48
CA MET A 14 -28.25 -11.42 6.92
C MET A 14 -27.31 -10.88 7.98
N PHE A 15 -27.21 -9.56 8.12
CA PHE A 15 -26.33 -8.90 9.07
C PHE A 15 -27.10 -8.24 10.22
N ALA A 16 -28.43 -8.17 10.18
CA ALA A 16 -29.21 -7.36 11.11
C ALA A 16 -29.12 -7.81 12.59
N SER A 17 -28.87 -9.10 12.85
CA SER A 17 -28.92 -9.66 14.21
C SER A 17 -27.86 -10.74 14.42
N PRO A 18 -26.59 -10.36 14.67
CA PRO A 18 -25.56 -11.34 15.01
C PRO A 18 -25.85 -11.98 16.38
N ALA A 19 -25.53 -13.27 16.51
CA ALA A 19 -25.77 -14.04 17.71
C ALA A 19 -24.62 -13.94 18.73
N ASP A 20 -23.39 -13.78 18.23
CA ASP A 20 -22.15 -13.88 19.01
C ASP A 20 -21.28 -12.61 18.80
N GLU A 21 -20.27 -12.39 19.64
CA GLU A 21 -19.22 -11.37 19.41
C GLU A 21 -17.91 -12.03 18.98
N CYS A 22 -17.10 -11.36 18.16
CA CYS A 22 -15.75 -11.82 17.86
C CYS A 22 -14.74 -10.68 17.65
N ASP A 23 -13.47 -11.03 17.81
CA ASP A 23 -12.34 -10.20 17.45
C ASP A 23 -11.68 -10.74 16.18
N ILE A 24 -11.32 -9.85 15.25
CA ILE A 24 -10.71 -10.22 13.97
C ILE A 24 -9.39 -9.48 13.77
N VAL A 25 -8.35 -10.20 13.36
CA VAL A 25 -7.02 -9.63 13.06
C VAL A 25 -6.56 -10.06 11.68
N MET A 26 -6.28 -9.09 10.81
CA MET A 26 -5.93 -9.29 9.41
C MET A 26 -4.48 -8.85 9.14
N LYS A 27 -3.69 -9.78 8.59
CA LYS A 27 -2.29 -9.55 8.25
C LYS A 27 -2.14 -8.87 6.88
N GLY A 28 -1.00 -8.24 6.65
CA GLY A 28 -0.61 -7.80 5.32
C GLY A 28 -0.34 -8.96 4.37
N GLY A 29 -0.49 -8.71 3.07
CA GLY A 29 -0.19 -9.67 2.00
C GLY A 29 -1.10 -9.44 0.80
N VAL A 30 -0.53 -9.46 -0.41
CA VAL A 30 -1.28 -9.21 -1.65
C VAL A 30 -2.36 -10.26 -1.87
N THR A 31 -2.03 -11.54 -1.63
CA THR A 31 -2.97 -12.65 -1.76
C THR A 31 -4.07 -12.61 -0.69
N SER A 32 -3.74 -12.17 0.53
CA SER A 32 -4.69 -12.08 1.64
C SER A 32 -5.73 -10.97 1.44
N GLY A 33 -5.33 -9.87 0.79
CA GLY A 33 -6.22 -8.73 0.51
C GLY A 33 -7.43 -9.07 -0.35
N ILE A 34 -7.34 -10.10 -1.19
CA ILE A 34 -8.45 -10.58 -2.04
C ILE A 34 -9.47 -11.40 -1.22
N VAL A 35 -9.00 -12.11 -0.20
CA VAL A 35 -9.82 -13.04 0.59
C VAL A 35 -10.59 -12.33 1.71
N TYR A 36 -10.01 -11.27 2.28
CA TYR A 36 -10.59 -10.61 3.46
C TYR A 36 -12.03 -10.12 3.30
N PRO A 37 -12.45 -9.49 2.19
CA PRO A 37 -13.83 -9.01 2.04
C PRO A 37 -14.87 -10.10 2.30
N TYR A 38 -14.75 -11.23 1.62
CA TYR A 38 -15.71 -12.34 1.74
C TYR A 38 -15.61 -13.05 3.09
N ALA A 39 -14.42 -13.12 3.69
CA ALA A 39 -14.27 -13.64 5.04
C ALA A 39 -14.95 -12.74 6.08
N ILE A 40 -14.83 -11.42 5.94
CA ILE A 40 -15.52 -10.44 6.80
C ILE A 40 -17.04 -10.60 6.65
N LEU A 41 -17.54 -10.68 5.41
CA LEU A 41 -18.97 -10.83 5.15
C LEU A 41 -19.52 -12.13 5.76
N GLU A 42 -18.85 -13.27 5.57
CA GLU A 42 -19.33 -14.53 6.14
C GLU A 42 -19.32 -14.54 7.67
N LEU A 43 -18.29 -13.95 8.29
CA LEU A 43 -18.21 -13.82 9.74
C LEU A 43 -19.27 -12.85 10.29
N ALA A 44 -19.54 -11.74 9.60
CA ALA A 44 -20.48 -10.71 10.02
C ALA A 44 -21.93 -11.20 10.12
N ARG A 45 -22.27 -12.32 9.44
CA ARG A 45 -23.59 -12.96 9.55
C ARG A 45 -23.88 -13.51 10.93
N ARG A 46 -22.84 -13.94 11.64
CA ARG A 46 -22.95 -14.59 12.94
C ARG A 46 -22.38 -13.74 14.06
N TYR A 47 -21.30 -13.02 13.78
CA TYR A 47 -20.52 -12.33 14.77
C TYR A 47 -20.60 -10.81 14.63
N ARG A 48 -20.81 -10.14 15.76
CA ARG A 48 -20.53 -8.73 15.94
C ARG A 48 -19.04 -8.51 16.14
N PHE A 49 -18.43 -7.65 15.34
CA PHE A 49 -17.01 -7.34 15.52
C PHE A 49 -16.81 -6.35 16.66
N ARG A 50 -16.08 -6.78 17.70
CA ARG A 50 -15.75 -5.94 18.85
C ARG A 50 -14.39 -5.30 18.70
N SER A 51 -13.38 -6.11 18.38
CA SER A 51 -12.01 -5.63 18.11
C SER A 51 -11.57 -6.02 16.71
N ILE A 52 -11.02 -5.05 15.96
CA ILE A 52 -10.64 -5.21 14.56
C ILE A 52 -9.19 -4.76 14.41
N GLY A 53 -8.32 -5.68 13.99
CA GLY A 53 -6.88 -5.46 13.80
C GLY A 53 -6.47 -5.56 12.33
N GLY A 54 -5.57 -4.69 11.86
CA GLY A 54 -5.12 -4.73 10.46
C GLY A 54 -3.69 -4.24 10.23
N THR A 55 -2.99 -4.85 9.27
CA THR A 55 -1.67 -4.36 8.78
C THR A 55 -1.61 -4.35 7.26
N SER A 56 -1.10 -3.26 6.66
CA SER A 56 -0.96 -3.11 5.19
C SER A 56 -2.28 -3.37 4.44
N ALA A 57 -2.35 -4.35 3.54
CA ALA A 57 -3.61 -4.75 2.89
C ALA A 57 -4.72 -5.13 3.89
N GLY A 58 -4.36 -5.76 5.01
CA GLY A 58 -5.28 -6.07 6.10
C GLY A 58 -5.77 -4.81 6.84
N ALA A 59 -5.04 -3.69 6.79
CA ALA A 59 -5.51 -2.42 7.35
C ALA A 59 -6.65 -1.81 6.53
N ILE A 60 -6.62 -1.94 5.20
CA ILE A 60 -7.77 -1.55 4.36
C ILE A 60 -8.98 -2.37 4.78
N ALA A 61 -8.86 -3.70 4.80
CA ALA A 61 -9.95 -4.60 5.17
C ALA A 61 -10.48 -4.31 6.60
N ALA A 62 -9.58 -4.08 7.56
CA ALA A 62 -9.92 -3.67 8.92
C ALA A 62 -10.71 -2.36 8.97
N SER A 63 -10.28 -1.34 8.23
CA SER A 63 -10.96 -0.05 8.18
C SER A 63 -12.33 -0.13 7.52
N LEU A 64 -12.48 -0.91 6.45
CA LEU A 64 -13.78 -1.15 5.81
C LEU A 64 -14.71 -1.96 6.73
N ALA A 65 -14.20 -3.00 7.40
CA ALA A 65 -14.95 -3.78 8.38
C ALA A 65 -15.43 -2.92 9.56
N ALA A 66 -14.56 -2.05 10.09
CA ALA A 66 -14.92 -1.14 11.18
C ALA A 66 -15.98 -0.12 10.74
N ALA A 67 -15.91 0.38 9.49
CA ALA A 67 -16.95 1.24 8.94
C ALA A 67 -18.29 0.51 8.78
N ALA A 68 -18.28 -0.75 8.33
CA ALA A 68 -19.50 -1.54 8.17
C ALA A 68 -20.12 -1.91 9.52
N GLU A 69 -19.28 -2.24 10.50
CA GLU A 69 -19.68 -2.50 11.87
C GLU A 69 -20.23 -1.24 12.56
N TYR A 70 -19.66 -0.07 12.29
CA TYR A 70 -20.19 1.21 12.74
C TYR A 70 -21.58 1.49 12.15
N ALA A 71 -21.75 1.29 10.84
CA ALA A 71 -23.04 1.42 10.18
C ALA A 71 -24.08 0.50 10.84
N ARG A 72 -23.73 -0.76 11.10
CA ARG A 72 -24.63 -1.73 11.70
C ARG A 72 -24.97 -1.42 13.16
N THR A 73 -23.96 -1.17 14.00
CA THR A 73 -24.11 -1.10 15.46
C THR A 73 -24.53 0.29 15.94
N VAL A 74 -23.91 1.36 15.43
CA VAL A 74 -24.16 2.74 15.91
C VAL A 74 -25.29 3.40 15.14
N ARG A 75 -25.37 3.12 13.83
CA ARG A 75 -26.34 3.73 12.91
C ARG A 75 -27.58 2.87 12.66
N GLY A 76 -27.61 1.63 13.12
CA GLY A 76 -28.72 0.70 12.89
C GLY A 76 -28.91 0.30 11.42
N ASP A 77 -27.85 0.42 10.61
CA ASP A 77 -27.86 0.17 9.16
C ASP A 77 -26.99 -1.05 8.80
N PRO A 78 -27.57 -2.27 8.79
CA PRO A 78 -26.84 -3.48 8.43
C PRO A 78 -26.44 -3.53 6.95
N ALA A 79 -26.98 -2.65 6.10
CA ALA A 79 -26.58 -2.56 4.69
C ALA A 79 -25.14 -2.03 4.51
N GLY A 80 -24.48 -1.57 5.59
CA GLY A 80 -23.05 -1.25 5.59
C GLY A 80 -22.19 -2.41 5.06
N PHE A 81 -22.51 -3.65 5.40
CA PHE A 81 -21.79 -4.83 4.90
C PHE A 81 -22.06 -5.09 3.41
N VAL A 82 -23.28 -4.82 2.93
CA VAL A 82 -23.58 -4.90 1.49
C VAL A 82 -22.80 -3.85 0.70
N ARG A 83 -22.66 -2.63 1.25
CA ARG A 83 -21.80 -1.59 0.65
C ARG A 83 -20.33 -1.99 0.67
N LEU A 84 -19.86 -2.66 1.73
CA LEU A 84 -18.51 -3.22 1.78
C LEU A 84 -18.30 -4.20 0.64
N GLN A 85 -19.22 -5.15 0.43
CA GLN A 85 -19.18 -6.09 -0.69
C GLN A 85 -19.04 -5.34 -2.02
N TYR A 86 -19.92 -4.36 -2.28
CA TYR A 86 -19.90 -3.58 -3.51
C TYR A 86 -18.53 -2.94 -3.81
N HIS A 87 -17.92 -2.26 -2.82
CA HIS A 87 -16.60 -1.64 -3.01
C HIS A 87 -15.48 -2.66 -3.23
N CYS A 88 -15.60 -3.84 -2.63
CA CYS A 88 -14.63 -4.92 -2.80
C CYS A 88 -14.76 -5.62 -4.16
N ASP A 89 -15.97 -5.76 -4.68
CA ASP A 89 -16.23 -6.39 -5.99
C ASP A 89 -15.76 -5.49 -7.16
N GLU A 90 -15.81 -4.17 -6.99
CA GLU A 90 -15.26 -3.23 -7.97
C GLU A 90 -13.71 -3.13 -7.94
N LEU A 91 -13.09 -3.56 -6.83
CA LEU A 91 -11.66 -3.33 -6.61
C LEU A 91 -10.74 -3.96 -7.67
N PRO A 92 -10.96 -5.21 -8.14
CA PRO A 92 -10.12 -5.82 -9.18
C PRO A 92 -10.11 -5.03 -10.49
N GLU A 93 -11.26 -4.48 -10.91
CA GLU A 93 -11.39 -3.69 -12.14
C GLU A 93 -10.73 -2.31 -11.99
N ARG A 94 -10.74 -1.74 -10.77
CA ARG A 94 -10.19 -0.42 -10.47
C ARG A 94 -8.73 -0.43 -10.03
N MET A 95 -8.15 -1.58 -9.70
CA MET A 95 -6.84 -1.68 -9.03
C MET A 95 -5.74 -0.91 -9.77
N ALA A 96 -5.66 -1.02 -11.10
CA ALA A 96 -4.67 -0.27 -11.88
C ALA A 96 -4.88 1.25 -11.84
N ALA A 97 -6.11 1.72 -11.73
CA ALA A 97 -6.45 3.14 -11.68
C ALA A 97 -6.16 3.79 -10.31
N LEU A 98 -6.08 2.98 -9.24
CA LEU A 98 -5.74 3.46 -7.89
C LEU A 98 -4.27 3.89 -7.77
N PHE A 99 -3.39 3.31 -8.59
CA PHE A 99 -1.96 3.62 -8.62
C PHE A 99 -1.66 4.75 -9.60
N GLN A 100 -1.91 5.98 -9.16
CA GLN A 100 -1.67 7.17 -9.98
C GLN A 100 -0.30 7.79 -9.67
N PRO A 101 0.67 7.70 -10.58
CA PRO A 101 1.98 8.32 -10.37
C PRO A 101 1.92 9.84 -10.59
N GLU A 102 2.73 10.56 -9.82
CA GLU A 102 2.97 11.99 -10.03
C GLU A 102 3.47 12.24 -11.48
N PRO A 103 3.09 13.35 -12.15
CA PRO A 103 3.50 13.65 -13.53
C PRO A 103 4.97 13.35 -13.86
N ARG A 104 5.89 13.68 -12.94
CA ARG A 104 7.33 13.45 -13.09
C ARG A 104 7.73 11.98 -13.19
N PHE A 105 6.98 11.06 -12.57
CA PHE A 105 7.30 9.63 -12.53
C PHE A 105 6.51 8.78 -13.54
N ARG A 106 5.58 9.36 -14.31
CA ARG A 106 4.72 8.62 -15.27
C ARG A 106 5.48 7.75 -16.28
N ARG A 107 6.63 8.21 -16.74
CA ARG A 107 7.46 7.46 -17.70
C ARG A 107 8.12 6.26 -17.03
N LEU A 108 8.70 6.49 -15.85
CA LEU A 108 9.29 5.45 -15.01
C LEU A 108 8.24 4.40 -14.61
N PHE A 109 7.07 4.84 -14.14
CA PHE A 109 6.00 3.95 -13.72
C PHE A 109 5.50 3.04 -14.85
N ARG A 110 5.24 3.61 -16.05
CA ARG A 110 4.86 2.82 -17.24
C ARG A 110 5.96 1.85 -17.69
N TYR A 111 7.21 2.23 -17.53
CA TYR A 111 8.35 1.36 -17.82
C TYR A 111 8.40 0.17 -16.84
N LEU A 112 8.22 0.42 -15.53
CA LEU A 112 8.19 -0.63 -14.51
C LEU A 112 7.00 -1.58 -14.69
N LEU A 113 5.82 -1.07 -15.03
CA LEU A 113 4.66 -1.93 -15.35
C LEU A 113 4.91 -2.85 -16.55
N ARG A 114 5.56 -2.34 -17.61
CA ARG A 114 5.98 -3.15 -18.77
C ARG A 114 7.04 -4.19 -18.40
N ALA A 115 7.90 -3.89 -17.42
CA ALA A 115 8.86 -4.85 -16.91
C ALA A 115 8.18 -6.02 -16.20
N GLN A 116 7.15 -5.72 -15.41
CA GLN A 116 6.40 -6.73 -14.69
C GLN A 116 5.58 -7.65 -15.62
N SER A 117 5.11 -7.16 -16.77
CA SER A 117 4.28 -7.94 -17.70
C SER A 117 5.05 -8.96 -18.57
N GLY A 118 6.26 -9.37 -18.17
CA GLY A 118 7.00 -10.48 -18.79
C GLY A 118 7.84 -10.11 -20.01
N SER A 119 8.31 -8.87 -20.10
CA SER A 119 9.14 -8.37 -21.19
C SER A 119 10.55 -9.00 -21.21
N SER A 120 11.17 -9.10 -22.39
CA SER A 120 12.53 -9.63 -22.53
C SER A 120 13.56 -8.63 -22.00
N ALA A 121 14.68 -9.11 -21.45
CA ALA A 121 15.73 -8.24 -20.91
C ALA A 121 16.23 -7.19 -21.93
N LEU A 122 16.29 -7.56 -23.22
CA LEU A 122 16.64 -6.64 -24.30
C LEU A 122 15.62 -5.52 -24.48
N SER A 123 14.32 -5.81 -24.39
CA SER A 123 13.26 -4.80 -24.51
C SER A 123 13.25 -3.81 -23.34
N LEU A 124 13.72 -4.23 -22.15
CA LEU A 124 13.92 -3.35 -21.01
C LEU A 124 15.10 -2.41 -21.21
N ILE A 125 16.25 -2.94 -21.61
CA ILE A 125 17.44 -2.13 -21.89
C ILE A 125 17.15 -1.13 -23.02
N ALA A 126 16.49 -1.57 -24.09
CA ALA A 126 16.11 -0.70 -25.20
C ALA A 126 15.05 0.35 -24.81
N GLY A 127 14.21 0.06 -23.80
CA GLY A 127 13.18 0.96 -23.30
C GLY A 127 13.69 2.01 -22.31
N LEU A 128 14.88 1.82 -21.73
CA LEU A 128 15.42 2.70 -20.69
C LEU A 128 15.63 4.16 -21.16
N PRO A 129 16.11 4.44 -22.39
CA PRO A 129 16.16 5.80 -22.93
C PRO A 129 14.79 6.48 -23.02
N LEU A 130 13.69 5.73 -23.16
CA LEU A 130 12.33 6.29 -23.24
C LEU A 130 11.83 6.81 -21.89
N VAL A 131 12.45 6.38 -20.78
CA VAL A 131 12.17 6.94 -19.45
C VAL A 131 12.67 8.39 -19.37
N ALA A 132 13.83 8.66 -19.98
CA ALA A 132 14.59 9.89 -19.87
C ALA A 132 15.08 10.40 -21.26
N PRO A 133 14.19 10.62 -22.25
CA PRO A 133 14.59 10.79 -23.66
C PRO A 133 15.44 12.03 -23.89
N PHE A 134 15.17 13.13 -23.17
CA PHE A 134 15.97 14.35 -23.28
C PHE A 134 17.39 14.15 -22.72
N GLN A 135 17.53 13.56 -21.52
CA GLN A 135 18.85 13.25 -20.95
C GLN A 135 19.61 12.26 -21.83
N ALA A 136 18.94 11.21 -22.31
CA ALA A 136 19.52 10.21 -23.20
C ALA A 136 20.05 10.86 -24.48
N MET A 137 19.26 11.74 -25.12
CA MET A 137 19.65 12.48 -26.32
C MET A 137 20.87 13.36 -26.05
N VAL A 138 20.83 14.19 -24.99
CA VAL A 138 21.95 15.10 -24.64
C VAL A 138 23.22 14.31 -24.38
N GLY A 139 23.16 13.25 -23.57
CA GLY A 139 24.31 12.38 -23.29
C GLY A 139 24.91 11.77 -24.55
N THR A 140 24.05 11.23 -25.41
CA THR A 140 24.46 10.62 -26.69
C THR A 140 25.17 11.64 -27.59
N VAL A 141 24.58 12.83 -27.73
CA VAL A 141 25.13 13.91 -28.58
C VAL A 141 26.45 14.43 -28.02
N VAL A 142 26.54 14.69 -26.71
CA VAL A 142 27.77 15.16 -26.06
C VAL A 142 28.89 14.13 -26.20
N GLY A 143 28.60 12.86 -25.98
CA GLY A 143 29.57 11.77 -26.14
C GLY A 143 30.05 11.61 -27.59
N ALA A 144 29.14 11.71 -28.57
CA ALA A 144 29.47 11.67 -29.98
C ALA A 144 30.33 12.86 -30.43
N ILE A 145 29.95 14.08 -30.04
CA ILE A 145 30.69 15.32 -30.34
C ILE A 145 32.08 15.30 -29.70
N GLY A 146 32.19 14.83 -28.46
CA GLY A 146 33.48 14.72 -27.77
C GLY A 146 34.47 13.82 -28.53
N MET A 147 34.02 12.64 -28.98
CA MET A 147 34.85 11.73 -29.75
C MET A 147 35.13 12.23 -31.18
N TRP A 148 34.19 12.93 -31.80
CA TRP A 148 34.41 13.59 -33.09
C TRP A 148 35.45 14.70 -33.00
N ALA A 149 35.41 15.53 -31.94
CA ALA A 149 36.40 16.58 -31.70
C ALA A 149 37.82 16.03 -31.48
N LEU A 150 37.92 14.83 -30.91
CA LEU A 150 39.18 14.07 -30.79
C LEU A 150 39.63 13.40 -32.10
N ARG A 151 38.96 13.67 -33.22
CA ARG A 151 39.21 13.08 -34.55
C ARG A 151 39.16 11.56 -34.57
N ALA A 152 38.36 10.96 -33.69
CA ALA A 152 38.16 9.52 -33.71
C ALA A 152 37.42 9.10 -34.98
N GLY A 153 37.70 7.88 -35.47
CA GLY A 153 36.92 7.27 -36.55
C GLY A 153 35.47 6.98 -36.13
N LEU A 154 34.65 6.53 -37.08
CA LEU A 154 33.23 6.23 -36.86
C LEU A 154 32.98 5.32 -35.64
N ALA A 155 33.79 4.29 -35.45
CA ALA A 155 33.70 3.39 -34.30
C ALA A 155 33.89 4.13 -32.96
N GLY A 156 34.80 5.09 -32.89
CA GLY A 156 35.03 5.91 -31.69
C GLY A 156 33.87 6.86 -31.42
N ILE A 157 33.25 7.44 -32.45
CA ILE A 157 32.05 8.28 -32.30
C ILE A 157 30.87 7.47 -31.78
N LEU A 158 30.64 6.27 -32.32
CA LEU A 158 29.58 5.36 -31.85
C LEU A 158 29.81 4.91 -30.40
N LEU A 159 31.06 4.61 -30.04
CA LEU A 159 31.42 4.28 -28.66
C LEU A 159 31.21 5.47 -27.72
N GLY A 160 31.62 6.68 -28.13
CA GLY A 160 31.39 7.92 -27.39
C GLY A 160 29.90 8.18 -27.17
N ALA A 161 29.08 8.00 -28.20
CA ALA A 161 27.63 8.11 -28.11
C ALA A 161 27.03 7.13 -27.09
N LEU A 162 27.47 5.87 -27.11
CA LEU A 162 27.03 4.84 -26.16
C LEU A 162 27.46 5.17 -24.73
N VAL A 163 28.72 5.57 -24.51
CA VAL A 163 29.23 5.95 -23.20
C VAL A 163 28.49 7.17 -22.66
N GLY A 164 28.25 8.18 -23.51
CA GLY A 164 27.49 9.37 -23.17
C GLY A 164 26.04 9.06 -22.80
N LEU A 165 25.37 8.15 -23.52
CA LEU A 165 24.05 7.65 -23.17
C LEU A 165 24.04 7.00 -21.78
N VAL A 166 24.95 6.07 -21.53
CA VAL A 166 25.04 5.35 -20.25
C VAL A 166 25.30 6.33 -19.09
N ALA A 167 26.24 7.27 -19.27
CA ALA A 167 26.54 8.29 -18.28
C ALA A 167 25.33 9.18 -17.98
N ALA A 168 24.58 9.62 -19.00
CA ALA A 168 23.39 10.44 -18.80
C ALA A 168 22.25 9.69 -18.10
N LEU A 169 22.06 8.40 -18.42
CA LEU A 169 21.09 7.56 -17.72
C LEU A 169 21.49 7.34 -16.25
N LEU A 170 22.78 7.14 -15.97
CA LEU A 170 23.29 7.02 -14.61
C LEU A 170 23.04 8.31 -13.81
N VAL A 171 23.35 9.48 -14.40
CA VAL A 171 23.07 10.79 -13.79
C VAL A 171 21.57 10.98 -13.57
N HIS A 172 20.72 10.57 -14.50
CA HIS A 172 19.26 10.62 -14.35
C HIS A 172 18.79 9.77 -13.16
N VAL A 173 19.23 8.51 -13.07
CA VAL A 173 18.90 7.61 -11.95
C VAL A 173 19.41 8.18 -10.62
N GLN A 174 20.63 8.71 -10.60
CA GLN A 174 21.20 9.33 -9.40
C GLN A 174 20.39 10.58 -8.97
N THR A 175 19.95 11.40 -9.93
CA THR A 175 19.09 12.56 -9.67
C THR A 175 17.73 12.12 -9.14
N LEU A 176 17.13 11.09 -9.74
CA LEU A 176 15.87 10.49 -9.29
C LEU A 176 15.98 10.04 -7.83
N ILE A 177 16.99 9.26 -7.49
CA ILE A 177 17.18 8.68 -6.15
C ILE A 177 17.54 9.74 -5.10
N ARG A 178 18.44 10.67 -5.44
CA ARG A 178 18.99 11.62 -4.45
C ARG A 178 18.16 12.89 -4.29
N THR A 179 17.35 13.24 -5.28
CA THR A 179 16.61 14.53 -5.25
C THR A 179 15.12 14.37 -5.49
N GLN A 180 14.69 13.56 -6.46
CA GLN A 180 13.27 13.50 -6.82
C GLN A 180 12.47 12.62 -5.86
N LEU A 181 12.96 11.43 -5.51
CA LEU A 181 12.29 10.53 -4.56
C LEU A 181 12.16 11.16 -3.15
N PRO A 182 13.20 11.78 -2.55
CA PRO A 182 13.05 12.43 -1.25
C PRO A 182 12.04 13.59 -1.26
N ARG A 183 11.93 14.32 -2.37
CA ARG A 183 10.95 15.40 -2.54
C ARG A 183 9.51 14.92 -2.70
N SER A 184 9.31 13.64 -3.03
CA SER A 184 8.00 13.00 -3.16
C SER A 184 7.80 11.94 -2.07
N ASP A 185 8.42 12.15 -0.89
CA ASP A 185 8.27 11.31 0.30
C ASP A 185 8.55 9.82 0.00
N PHE A 186 9.53 9.57 -0.87
CA PHE A 186 10.01 8.25 -1.31
C PHE A 186 8.95 7.35 -1.96
N GLY A 187 7.93 7.94 -2.57
CA GLY A 187 6.94 7.22 -3.37
C GLY A 187 6.67 7.88 -4.72
N VAL A 188 6.36 7.06 -5.73
CA VAL A 188 6.00 7.56 -7.06
C VAL A 188 4.52 7.93 -7.18
N CYS A 189 3.67 7.35 -6.33
CA CYS A 189 2.23 7.59 -6.25
C CYS A 189 1.89 8.27 -4.91
N PRO A 190 1.38 9.51 -4.88
CA PRO A 190 0.97 10.14 -3.62
C PRO A 190 -0.27 9.48 -3.00
N GLY A 191 -1.12 8.85 -3.82
CA GLY A 191 -2.41 8.27 -3.42
C GLY A 191 -3.59 9.22 -3.57
N THR A 192 -3.33 10.49 -3.90
CA THR A 192 -4.32 11.50 -4.30
C THR A 192 -4.45 11.58 -5.82
N ASP A 193 -5.59 12.07 -6.30
CA ASP A 193 -5.92 12.12 -7.72
C ASP A 193 -4.90 12.93 -8.52
N GLN A 194 -4.40 12.36 -9.61
CA GLN A 194 -3.39 12.97 -10.47
C GLN A 194 -4.00 13.35 -11.83
N SER A 195 -3.47 14.41 -12.45
CA SER A 195 -3.97 14.91 -13.75
C SER A 195 -3.91 13.85 -14.87
N GLY A 196 -5.04 13.43 -15.42
CA GLY A 196 -5.08 12.35 -16.42
C GLY A 196 -5.06 10.93 -15.82
N GLY A 197 -5.38 10.80 -14.53
CA GLY A 197 -5.85 9.54 -13.96
C GLY A 197 -7.28 9.22 -14.41
N ASN A 198 -7.59 7.93 -14.49
CA ASN A 198 -8.90 7.43 -14.90
C ASN A 198 -9.70 6.99 -13.67
N GLY A 199 -10.24 7.96 -12.92
CA GLY A 199 -11.00 7.73 -11.68
C GLY A 199 -10.23 8.12 -10.41
N PRO A 200 -10.75 7.78 -9.22
CA PRO A 200 -10.13 8.12 -7.95
C PRO A 200 -8.81 7.35 -7.72
N ALA A 201 -7.83 8.01 -7.13
CA ALA A 201 -6.62 7.37 -6.63
C ALA A 201 -6.88 6.63 -5.31
N LEU A 202 -5.90 5.84 -4.83
CA LEU A 202 -6.09 4.96 -3.67
C LEU A 202 -6.66 5.66 -2.42
N THR A 203 -6.08 6.78 -1.98
CA THR A 203 -6.54 7.48 -0.78
C THR A 203 -7.94 8.07 -0.98
N SER A 204 -8.21 8.64 -2.16
CA SER A 204 -9.52 9.21 -2.51
C SER A 204 -10.61 8.13 -2.54
N TRP A 205 -10.32 6.99 -3.17
CA TRP A 205 -11.22 5.84 -3.19
C TRP A 205 -11.45 5.29 -1.79
N LEU A 206 -10.37 5.11 -1.01
CA LEU A 206 -10.46 4.57 0.35
C LEU A 206 -11.30 5.47 1.25
N HIS A 207 -11.16 6.79 1.12
CA HIS A 207 -12.01 7.76 1.80
C HIS A 207 -13.48 7.58 1.44
N ALA A 208 -13.78 7.60 0.14
CA ALA A 208 -15.15 7.42 -0.34
C ALA A 208 -15.75 6.08 0.09
N ALA A 209 -14.97 4.99 0.05
CA ALA A 209 -15.41 3.67 0.48
C ALA A 209 -15.70 3.62 1.98
N ILE A 210 -14.78 4.07 2.84
CA ILE A 210 -14.98 4.12 4.30
C ILE A 210 -16.22 4.95 4.63
N GLN A 211 -16.33 6.15 4.07
CA GLN A 211 -17.43 7.06 4.34
C GLN A 211 -18.77 6.50 3.85
N ASN A 212 -18.83 5.98 2.62
CA ASN A 212 -20.06 5.41 2.06
C ASN A 212 -20.52 4.17 2.81
N ILE A 213 -19.58 3.30 3.23
CA ILE A 213 -19.91 2.13 4.05
C ILE A 213 -20.52 2.59 5.39
N ALA A 214 -19.88 3.53 6.08
CA ALA A 214 -20.30 4.00 7.40
C ALA A 214 -21.61 4.80 7.40
N PHE A 215 -21.80 5.68 6.42
CA PHE A 215 -22.86 6.70 6.44
C PHE A 215 -23.91 6.55 5.33
N GLY A 216 -23.73 5.63 4.37
CA GLY A 216 -24.68 5.42 3.28
C GLY A 216 -24.61 6.50 2.20
N GLU A 217 -25.75 6.89 1.64
CA GLU A 217 -25.82 7.90 0.56
C GLU A 217 -25.45 9.32 1.01
N ASP A 218 -25.74 9.63 2.28
CA ASP A 218 -25.49 10.95 2.88
C ASP A 218 -24.02 11.21 3.23
N TRP A 219 -23.13 10.27 2.93
CA TRP A 219 -21.74 10.32 3.42
C TRP A 219 -20.98 11.60 3.07
N ARG A 220 -21.36 12.27 1.97
CA ARG A 220 -20.74 13.53 1.52
C ARG A 220 -21.04 14.73 2.42
N SER A 221 -22.11 14.68 3.21
CA SER A 221 -22.47 15.73 4.18
C SER A 221 -22.00 15.40 5.59
N GLN A 222 -21.40 14.22 5.79
CA GLN A 222 -20.93 13.75 7.09
C GLN A 222 -19.45 14.08 7.28
N PRO A 223 -19.00 14.34 8.53
CA PRO A 223 -17.59 14.44 8.83
C PRO A 223 -16.87 13.10 8.56
N PRO A 224 -15.53 13.11 8.40
CA PRO A 224 -14.74 11.89 8.29
C PRO A 224 -14.97 10.95 9.47
N LEU A 225 -15.10 9.64 9.21
CA LEU A 225 -15.23 8.61 10.24
C LEU A 225 -13.97 8.60 11.11
N THR A 226 -14.13 8.88 12.40
CA THR A 226 -13.01 8.90 13.36
C THR A 226 -12.99 7.69 14.28
N PHE A 227 -11.83 7.43 14.89
CA PHE A 227 -11.70 6.42 15.95
C PHE A 227 -12.55 6.75 17.18
N GLY A 228 -12.82 8.03 17.47
CA GLY A 228 -13.74 8.43 18.54
C GLY A 228 -15.17 7.99 18.26
N GLN A 229 -15.64 8.11 17.01
CA GLN A 229 -16.96 7.62 16.62
C GLN A 229 -17.07 6.09 16.71
N LEU A 230 -16.00 5.36 16.41
CA LEU A 230 -15.95 3.90 16.56
C LEU A 230 -16.01 3.46 18.03
N GLN A 231 -15.44 4.23 18.96
CA GLN A 231 -15.50 3.89 20.38
C GLN A 231 -16.91 4.01 20.96
N GLY A 232 -17.80 4.76 20.31
CA GLY A 232 -19.18 4.97 20.76
C GLY A 232 -19.28 5.75 22.07
N THR A 233 -20.51 6.05 22.50
CA THR A 233 -20.79 6.68 23.80
C THR A 233 -21.24 5.66 24.85
N SER A 234 -21.62 4.46 24.42
CA SER A 234 -22.10 3.37 25.26
C SER A 234 -21.24 2.11 25.09
N SER A 235 -21.18 1.27 26.13
CA SER A 235 -20.36 0.05 26.13
C SER A 235 -20.79 -1.00 25.11
N GLY A 236 -22.05 -0.98 24.66
CA GLY A 236 -22.60 -1.89 23.66
C GLY A 236 -22.33 -1.47 22.21
N GLU A 237 -21.87 -0.24 21.99
CA GLU A 237 -21.61 0.31 20.65
C GLU A 237 -20.11 0.33 20.29
N GLN A 238 -19.26 -0.01 21.26
CA GLN A 238 -17.81 0.13 21.12
C GLN A 238 -17.22 -0.83 20.09
N ILE A 239 -16.41 -0.27 19.18
CA ILE A 239 -15.61 -0.96 18.17
C ILE A 239 -14.15 -0.53 18.35
N ASP A 240 -13.27 -1.43 18.76
CA ASP A 240 -11.82 -1.15 18.90
C ASP A 240 -11.09 -1.47 17.60
N LEU A 241 -10.85 -0.45 16.77
CA LEU A 241 -10.01 -0.57 15.58
C LEU A 241 -8.53 -0.32 15.96
N ARG A 242 -7.65 -1.25 15.57
CA ARG A 242 -6.20 -1.12 15.71
C ARG A 242 -5.49 -1.39 14.40
N VAL A 243 -4.65 -0.45 14.01
CA VAL A 243 -3.91 -0.56 12.74
C VAL A 243 -2.42 -0.40 12.99
N ILE A 244 -1.61 -1.33 12.49
CA ILE A 244 -0.15 -1.26 12.65
C ILE A 244 0.45 -0.50 11.47
N THR A 245 1.31 0.48 11.74
CA THR A 245 2.15 1.16 10.76
C THR A 245 3.63 0.94 11.09
N THR A 246 4.51 1.14 10.11
CA THR A 246 5.96 1.05 10.28
C THR A 246 6.57 2.45 10.21
N ASN A 247 7.22 2.87 11.28
CA ASN A 247 8.00 4.10 11.28
C ASN A 247 9.35 3.83 10.61
N LEU A 248 9.50 4.27 9.36
CA LEU A 248 10.69 4.07 8.55
C LEU A 248 11.92 4.82 9.10
N GLY A 249 11.73 5.95 9.79
CA GLY A 249 12.82 6.72 10.39
C GLY A 249 13.39 6.05 11.64
N MET A 250 12.54 5.45 12.46
CA MET A 250 12.94 4.74 13.69
C MET A 250 13.17 3.24 13.50
N GLY A 251 12.77 2.68 12.35
CA GLY A 251 12.88 1.25 12.07
C GLY A 251 12.00 0.36 12.96
N ARG A 252 10.89 0.89 13.51
CA ARG A 252 10.00 0.16 14.44
C ARG A 252 8.51 0.32 14.11
N PRO A 253 7.67 -0.67 14.44
CA PRO A 253 6.24 -0.55 14.27
C PRO A 253 5.60 0.36 15.33
N HIS A 254 4.45 0.94 15.00
CA HIS A 254 3.57 1.69 15.90
C HIS A 254 2.11 1.26 15.65
N THR A 255 1.26 1.38 16.67
CA THR A 255 -0.14 0.97 16.60
C THR A 255 -1.05 2.19 16.66
N LEU A 256 -1.81 2.46 15.61
CA LEU A 256 -2.82 3.51 15.57
C LEU A 256 -4.13 3.03 16.23
N PRO A 257 -4.88 3.93 16.90
CA PRO A 257 -4.75 5.39 16.83
C PRO A 257 -3.67 6.04 17.73
N THR A 258 -3.02 5.28 18.62
CA THR A 258 -2.07 5.83 19.60
C THR A 258 -0.61 5.54 19.25
N LEU A 259 0.10 6.49 18.64
CA LEU A 259 1.52 6.31 18.28
C LEU A 259 2.46 6.06 19.47
N GLY A 260 2.06 6.40 20.71
CA GLY A 260 2.89 6.24 21.91
C GLY A 260 4.09 7.18 21.97
N ILE A 261 4.11 8.21 21.13
CA ILE A 261 5.14 9.26 21.06
C ILE A 261 4.50 10.61 20.76
N THR A 262 5.11 11.69 21.23
CA THR A 262 4.70 13.06 20.88
C THR A 262 5.10 13.35 19.43
N ALA A 263 4.12 13.30 18.54
CA ALA A 263 4.27 13.52 17.12
C ALA A 263 3.61 14.83 16.67
N ALA A 264 4.06 15.34 15.54
CA ALA A 264 3.49 16.50 14.86
C ALA A 264 3.42 16.23 13.36
N TYR A 265 2.67 17.07 12.65
CA TYR A 265 2.54 17.01 11.21
C TYR A 265 2.55 18.41 10.58
N SER A 266 2.81 18.48 9.28
CA SER A 266 2.62 19.69 8.48
C SER A 266 1.32 19.58 7.69
N ASP A 267 0.42 20.55 7.86
CA ASP A 267 -0.81 20.65 7.07
C ASP A 267 -0.50 20.72 5.57
N THR A 268 0.52 21.47 5.18
CA THR A 268 0.95 21.58 3.77
C THR A 268 1.43 20.26 3.18
N GLU A 269 2.05 19.38 3.98
CA GLU A 269 2.49 18.06 3.53
C GLU A 269 1.31 17.10 3.42
N TRP A 270 0.42 17.12 4.42
CA TRP A 270 -0.73 16.24 4.50
C TRP A 270 -1.79 16.54 3.44
N ARG A 271 -2.00 17.80 3.07
CA ARG A 271 -2.87 18.19 1.94
C ARG A 271 -2.44 17.62 0.59
N ARG A 272 -1.18 17.18 0.46
CA ARG A 272 -0.72 16.46 -0.75
C ARG A 272 -1.15 15.00 -0.78
N LEU A 273 -1.48 14.42 0.39
CA LEU A 273 -1.69 12.99 0.60
C LEU A 273 -3.13 12.61 0.95
N PHE A 274 -3.90 13.55 1.48
CA PHE A 274 -5.26 13.32 1.97
C PHE A 274 -6.30 14.23 1.30
N PRO A 275 -7.58 13.80 1.23
CA PRO A 275 -8.69 14.64 0.83
C PRO A 275 -8.84 15.91 1.68
N GLY A 276 -9.39 16.97 1.08
CA GLY A 276 -9.49 18.30 1.70
C GLY A 276 -10.34 18.31 2.98
N ASP A 277 -11.47 17.62 2.99
CA ASP A 277 -12.38 17.46 4.13
C ASP A 277 -11.70 16.77 5.33
N VAL A 278 -10.85 15.78 5.06
CA VAL A 278 -10.04 15.11 6.08
C VAL A 278 -9.00 16.05 6.68
N CYS A 279 -8.31 16.84 5.85
CA CYS A 279 -7.36 17.84 6.33
C CYS A 279 -8.05 18.97 7.11
N GLU A 280 -9.22 19.43 6.67
CA GLU A 280 -10.00 20.45 7.36
C GLU A 280 -10.49 19.98 8.72
N TRP A 281 -10.98 18.73 8.82
CA TRP A 281 -11.33 18.11 10.09
C TRP A 281 -10.15 18.08 11.06
N ILE A 282 -9.00 17.58 10.60
CA ILE A 282 -7.80 17.42 11.42
C ILE A 282 -7.23 18.78 11.85
N ALA A 283 -7.22 19.77 10.96
CA ALA A 283 -6.80 21.12 11.29
C ALA A 283 -7.75 21.76 12.31
N GLY A 284 -9.06 21.51 12.22
CA GLY A 284 -10.06 22.00 13.17
C GLY A 284 -10.04 21.29 14.53
N SER A 285 -9.63 20.03 14.59
CA SER A 285 -9.60 19.25 15.83
C SER A 285 -8.34 19.48 16.67
N VAL A 286 -7.27 19.99 16.07
CA VAL A 286 -6.00 20.23 16.77
C VAL A 286 -6.01 21.61 17.41
N ALA A 287 -6.29 21.67 18.71
CA ALA A 287 -6.39 22.92 19.47
C ALA A 287 -5.03 23.60 19.72
N GLU A 288 -3.94 22.84 19.81
CA GLU A 288 -2.64 23.35 20.25
C GLU A 288 -1.55 23.15 19.17
N PRO A 289 -0.78 24.21 18.84
CA PRO A 289 0.37 24.08 17.95
C PRO A 289 1.38 23.09 18.54
N ALA A 290 2.07 22.36 17.66
CA ALA A 290 3.10 21.45 18.14
C ALA A 290 4.21 22.25 18.85
N GLN A 291 4.93 21.59 19.77
CA GLN A 291 6.17 22.13 20.33
C GLN A 291 7.33 22.11 19.29
N MET A 292 7.01 22.36 18.03
CA MET A 292 7.89 22.42 16.87
C MET A 292 7.37 23.54 15.95
N PRO A 293 8.15 24.62 15.73
CA PRO A 293 7.69 25.77 14.95
C PRO A 293 7.20 25.38 13.55
N GLY A 294 6.02 25.89 13.17
CA GLY A 294 5.44 25.65 11.85
C GLY A 294 4.77 24.28 11.66
N LEU A 295 4.64 23.47 12.72
CA LEU A 295 3.95 22.18 12.71
C LEU A 295 2.75 22.16 13.66
N LEU A 296 1.78 21.31 13.35
CA LEU A 296 0.58 21.06 14.16
C LEU A 296 0.74 19.76 14.94
N SER A 297 0.18 19.71 16.15
CA SER A 297 0.22 18.48 16.96
C SER A 297 -0.51 17.35 16.25
N PHE A 298 0.00 16.12 16.34
CA PHE A 298 -0.69 14.96 15.77
C PHE A 298 -2.07 14.81 16.43
N PRO A 299 -3.14 14.47 15.66
CA PRO A 299 -4.50 14.37 16.20
C PRO A 299 -4.59 13.44 17.41
N SER A 300 -5.47 13.79 18.34
CA SER A 300 -5.80 12.90 19.45
C SER A 300 -6.41 11.59 18.92
N PRO A 301 -6.33 10.47 19.67
CA PRO A 301 -6.93 9.22 19.23
C PRO A 301 -8.43 9.31 18.91
N VAL A 302 -9.18 10.23 19.51
CA VAL A 302 -10.63 10.37 19.25
C VAL A 302 -10.92 11.15 17.97
N ASP A 303 -10.04 12.09 17.62
CA ASP A 303 -10.22 12.96 16.46
C ASP A 303 -9.56 12.41 15.19
N LEU A 304 -8.70 11.39 15.33
CA LEU A 304 -8.00 10.78 14.21
C LEU A 304 -9.00 10.13 13.24
N PRO A 305 -9.00 10.50 11.94
CA PRO A 305 -9.82 9.81 10.95
C PRO A 305 -9.28 8.40 10.66
N VAL A 306 -10.18 7.44 10.48
CA VAL A 306 -9.85 6.04 10.15
C VAL A 306 -9.01 5.95 8.88
N LEU A 307 -9.30 6.81 7.89
CA LEU A 307 -8.54 6.93 6.65
C LEU A 307 -7.04 7.19 6.89
N VAL A 308 -6.70 8.06 7.84
CA VAL A 308 -5.30 8.41 8.13
C VAL A 308 -4.56 7.18 8.61
N ALA A 309 -5.15 6.41 9.52
CA ALA A 309 -4.54 5.19 10.02
C ALA A 309 -4.37 4.12 8.93
N ALA A 310 -5.39 3.93 8.09
CA ALA A 310 -5.31 3.02 6.95
C ALA A 310 -4.18 3.44 6.00
N ARG A 311 -4.11 4.72 5.63
CA ARG A 311 -3.10 5.27 4.72
C ARG A 311 -1.68 5.21 5.28
N MET A 312 -1.52 5.40 6.58
CA MET A 312 -0.22 5.23 7.27
C MET A 312 0.22 3.76 7.32
N SER A 313 -0.71 2.81 7.38
CA SER A 313 -0.40 1.37 7.32
C SER A 313 -0.02 0.90 5.92
N LEU A 314 -0.43 1.64 4.89
CA LEU A 314 -0.15 1.37 3.48
C LEU A 314 1.24 1.86 3.04
N ALA A 315 2.26 1.56 3.85
CA ALA A 315 3.65 1.79 3.47
C ALA A 315 4.07 0.69 2.49
N PHE A 316 3.90 0.95 1.19
CA PHE A 316 4.56 0.19 0.12
C PHE A 316 5.72 1.05 -0.39
N PRO A 317 6.94 0.89 0.17
CA PRO A 317 8.05 1.76 -0.15
C PRO A 317 8.26 1.88 -1.66
N LEU A 318 8.65 3.07 -2.14
CA LEU A 318 8.81 3.41 -3.56
C LEU A 318 7.51 3.54 -4.37
N LEU A 319 6.46 2.77 -4.05
CA LEU A 319 5.17 2.90 -4.75
C LEU A 319 4.35 4.04 -4.19
N PHE A 320 3.99 3.97 -2.91
CA PHE A 320 3.21 5.01 -2.25
C PHE A 320 4.11 5.96 -1.47
N ALA A 321 3.81 7.25 -1.57
CA ALA A 321 4.44 8.27 -0.75
C ALA A 321 4.27 7.92 0.73
N ALA A 322 5.35 8.01 1.51
CA ALA A 322 5.26 7.88 2.95
C ALA A 322 4.44 9.05 3.52
N VAL A 323 3.77 8.82 4.65
CA VAL A 323 3.07 9.89 5.36
C VAL A 323 4.08 10.54 6.30
N PRO A 324 4.51 11.80 6.06
CA PRO A 324 5.48 12.47 6.91
C PRO A 324 4.87 12.78 8.27
N VAL A 325 5.57 12.35 9.32
CA VAL A 325 5.25 12.62 10.72
C VAL A 325 6.55 13.05 11.39
N HIS A 326 6.49 14.16 12.12
CA HIS A 326 7.63 14.80 12.73
C HIS A 326 7.67 14.48 14.22
N VAL A 327 8.84 14.12 14.73
CA VAL A 327 9.07 13.75 16.12
C VAL A 327 10.36 14.43 16.57
N ARG A 328 10.39 14.91 17.82
CA ARG A 328 11.63 15.43 18.40
C ARG A 328 12.56 14.27 18.77
N ASP A 329 13.75 14.27 18.19
CA ASP A 329 14.80 13.30 18.51
C ASP A 329 15.59 13.74 19.75
N PHE A 330 15.19 13.21 20.91
CA PHE A 330 15.90 13.47 22.16
C PHE A 330 17.16 12.60 22.32
N ALA A 331 17.19 11.41 21.73
CA ALA A 331 18.27 10.44 21.91
C ALA A 331 19.57 10.92 21.24
N ASN A 332 19.49 11.41 20.00
CA ASN A 332 20.64 12.01 19.35
C ASN A 332 21.04 13.34 19.97
N ALA A 333 20.09 14.10 20.51
CA ALA A 333 20.39 15.35 21.21
C ALA A 333 21.16 15.09 22.51
N GLU A 334 20.80 14.06 23.27
CA GLU A 334 21.54 13.64 24.47
C GLU A 334 22.92 13.09 24.12
N LEU A 335 23.03 12.27 23.08
CA LEU A 335 24.33 11.77 22.61
C LEU A 335 25.25 12.92 22.16
N GLN A 336 24.70 13.87 21.39
CA GLN A 336 25.44 15.06 20.95
C GLN A 336 25.93 15.87 22.16
N ARG A 337 25.04 16.14 23.13
CA ARG A 337 25.43 16.80 24.38
C ARG A 337 26.51 16.03 25.16
N ALA A 338 26.40 14.70 25.25
CA ALA A 338 27.37 13.85 25.93
C ALA A 338 28.75 13.84 25.24
N THR A 339 28.77 14.01 23.91
CA THR A 339 30.00 14.16 23.11
C THR A 339 30.52 15.60 23.01
N GLY A 340 29.89 16.57 23.70
CA GLY A 340 30.25 17.98 23.66
C GLY A 340 29.80 18.72 22.39
N ALA A 341 29.02 18.08 21.52
CA ALA A 341 28.42 18.70 20.34
C ALA A 341 27.14 19.46 20.72
N THR A 342 26.93 20.63 20.10
CA THR A 342 25.67 21.36 20.23
C THR A 342 24.58 20.61 19.46
N PRO A 343 23.43 20.30 20.09
CA PRO A 343 22.37 19.58 19.41
C PRO A 343 21.81 20.40 18.25
N ILE A 344 21.97 19.89 17.03
CA ILE A 344 21.43 20.53 15.82
C ILE A 344 19.95 20.19 15.73
N VAL A 345 19.08 21.20 15.83
CA VAL A 345 17.63 21.06 15.60
C VAL A 345 17.38 21.32 14.11
N GLU A 346 17.57 20.28 13.29
CA GLU A 346 17.26 20.30 11.86
C GLU A 346 16.26 19.20 11.51
N ASN A 347 15.37 19.46 10.54
CA ASN A 347 14.51 18.43 9.95
C ASN A 347 15.38 17.42 9.17
N ARG A 348 15.79 16.35 9.84
CA ARG A 348 16.63 15.31 9.23
C ARG A 348 15.76 14.20 8.64
N VAL A 349 15.75 14.10 7.31
CA VAL A 349 15.18 12.94 6.62
C VAL A 349 16.26 11.87 6.51
N SER A 350 16.21 10.87 7.39
CA SER A 350 17.15 9.73 7.36
C SER A 350 16.92 8.86 6.12
N CYS A 351 17.75 9.06 5.08
CA CYS A 351 17.65 8.34 3.80
C CYS A 351 18.19 6.90 3.83
N LEU A 352 19.04 6.55 4.81
CA LEU A 352 19.73 5.24 4.89
C LEU A 352 18.80 4.02 5.10
N PRO A 353 17.81 4.03 6.03
CA PRO A 353 16.98 2.85 6.29
C PRO A 353 15.97 2.54 5.17
N MET A 354 15.64 3.52 4.32
CA MET A 354 14.67 3.36 3.23
C MET A 354 15.22 2.55 2.05
N ALA A 355 16.50 2.72 1.70
CA ALA A 355 17.15 1.92 0.66
C ALA A 355 17.27 0.43 1.06
N ALA A 356 17.56 0.16 2.33
CA ALA A 356 17.60 -1.20 2.86
C ALA A 356 16.22 -1.87 2.88
N SER A 357 15.16 -1.14 3.26
CA SER A 357 13.78 -1.64 3.26
C SER A 357 13.27 -1.97 1.85
N ALA A 358 13.63 -1.15 0.84
CA ALA A 358 13.31 -1.43 -0.56
C ALA A 358 14.04 -2.67 -1.09
N ALA A 359 15.30 -2.88 -0.69
CA ALA A 359 16.08 -4.06 -1.07
C ALA A 359 15.52 -5.36 -0.45
N ILE A 360 15.06 -5.31 0.81
CA ILE A 360 14.41 -6.44 1.49
C ILE A 360 13.09 -6.80 0.79
N PHE A 361 12.29 -5.80 0.40
CA PHE A 361 10.98 -6.01 -0.25
C PHE A 361 11.11 -6.60 -1.67
N LEU A 362 12.08 -6.15 -2.46
CA LEU A 362 12.38 -6.74 -3.77
C LEU A 362 12.89 -8.18 -3.66
N SER A 363 13.59 -8.51 -2.57
CA SER A 363 14.05 -9.87 -2.25
C SER A 363 12.89 -10.78 -1.83
N THR A 364 11.93 -10.31 -1.02
CA THR A 364 10.78 -11.11 -0.59
C THR A 364 9.70 -11.29 -1.65
N CYS A 365 9.57 -10.37 -2.62
CA CYS A 365 8.78 -10.60 -3.84
C CYS A 365 9.40 -11.65 -4.77
N SER A 366 10.64 -12.10 -4.49
CA SER A 366 11.42 -13.03 -5.29
C SER A 366 11.70 -14.35 -4.53
N MET A 367 10.67 -15.04 -4.04
CA MET A 367 10.81 -16.45 -3.58
C MET A 367 9.57 -17.29 -3.93
N PRO A 368 9.75 -18.60 -4.17
CA PRO A 368 9.26 -19.25 -5.38
C PRO A 368 7.98 -20.07 -5.17
N CYS A 369 7.35 -20.41 -6.29
CA CYS A 369 6.17 -21.28 -6.50
C CYS A 369 6.15 -22.64 -5.71
N CYS A 370 7.13 -22.96 -4.85
CA CYS A 370 7.18 -24.18 -4.02
C CYS A 370 6.30 -24.16 -2.76
N LEU A 371 5.89 -22.99 -2.24
CA LEU A 371 5.06 -22.92 -1.03
C LEU A 371 3.58 -23.26 -1.32
N LEU A 372 3.13 -23.01 -2.56
CA LEU A 372 1.78 -23.34 -3.02
C LEU A 372 1.57 -24.86 -3.18
N ASP A 373 2.61 -25.60 -3.58
CA ASP A 373 2.53 -27.06 -3.71
C ASP A 373 2.43 -27.76 -2.35
N ARG A 374 3.15 -27.28 -1.33
CA ARG A 374 3.08 -27.84 0.04
C ARG A 374 1.75 -27.54 0.74
N LEU A 375 1.14 -26.38 0.48
CA LEU A 375 -0.19 -26.06 1.02
C LEU A 375 -1.30 -26.88 0.36
N SER A 376 -1.15 -27.25 -0.92
CA SER A 376 -2.09 -28.15 -1.60
C SER A 376 -2.04 -29.58 -1.03
N HIS A 377 -0.84 -30.07 -0.69
CA HIS A 377 -0.68 -31.42 -0.13
C HIS A 377 -1.09 -31.53 1.34
N SER A 378 -0.90 -30.49 2.16
CA SER A 378 -1.33 -30.52 3.57
C SER A 378 -2.86 -30.35 3.75
N ALA A 379 -3.56 -29.74 2.79
CA ALA A 379 -5.01 -29.60 2.82
C ALA A 379 -5.76 -30.91 2.48
N LEU A 380 -5.09 -31.87 1.84
CA LEU A 380 -5.67 -33.17 1.44
C LEU A 380 -5.67 -34.21 2.57
N THR A 381 -4.95 -33.99 3.67
CA THR A 381 -4.80 -34.97 4.76
C THR A 381 -5.69 -34.73 5.99
N THR A 382 -6.51 -33.68 5.98
CA THR A 382 -7.32 -33.26 7.15
C THR A 382 -8.83 -33.49 7.03
N PHE A 383 -9.31 -34.12 5.96
CA PHE A 383 -10.74 -34.43 5.79
C PHE A 383 -11.01 -35.94 5.59
N PRO A 384 -12.03 -36.51 6.26
CA PRO A 384 -12.45 -37.89 6.03
C PRO A 384 -13.00 -38.09 4.61
N PRO A 385 -12.91 -39.32 4.05
CA PRO A 385 -13.10 -39.60 2.62
C PRO A 385 -14.51 -39.35 2.05
N GLU A 386 -15.50 -39.01 2.89
CA GLU A 386 -16.90 -38.81 2.48
C GLU A 386 -17.26 -37.38 2.06
N GLN A 387 -16.34 -36.41 2.13
CA GLN A 387 -16.58 -35.00 1.72
C GLN A 387 -15.51 -34.44 0.76
N GLN A 388 -15.03 -35.23 -0.20
CA GLN A 388 -14.18 -34.69 -1.26
C GLN A 388 -15.04 -34.13 -2.42
N PRO A 389 -15.01 -32.81 -2.71
CA PRO A 389 -15.57 -32.30 -3.96
C PRO A 389 -14.74 -32.79 -5.15
N GLY A 390 -15.44 -33.19 -6.21
CA GLY A 390 -14.85 -33.79 -7.41
C GLY A 390 -13.71 -32.98 -8.03
N THR A 391 -12.77 -33.70 -8.63
CA THR A 391 -11.49 -33.28 -9.22
C THR A 391 -11.57 -32.31 -10.41
N SER A 392 -12.63 -31.51 -10.53
CA SER A 392 -12.80 -30.50 -11.59
C SER A 392 -12.47 -29.05 -11.15
N GLY A 393 -12.22 -28.80 -9.86
CA GLY A 393 -12.00 -27.44 -9.32
C GLY A 393 -10.60 -26.84 -9.52
N TYR A 394 -9.60 -27.62 -9.96
CA TYR A 394 -8.20 -27.18 -9.99
C TYR A 394 -7.70 -26.65 -11.35
N SER A 395 -8.58 -26.47 -12.33
CA SER A 395 -8.21 -25.90 -13.64
C SER A 395 -8.02 -24.37 -13.65
N PHE A 396 -8.42 -23.66 -12.59
CA PHE A 396 -8.41 -22.19 -12.54
C PHE A 396 -7.19 -21.54 -11.87
N LEU A 397 -6.33 -22.30 -11.18
CA LEU A 397 -5.10 -21.77 -10.58
C LEU A 397 -3.97 -21.58 -11.61
N LEU A 398 -4.01 -22.31 -12.73
CA LEU A 398 -2.96 -22.28 -13.76
C LEU A 398 -2.94 -21.00 -14.63
N PRO A 399 -4.08 -20.41 -15.02
CA PRO A 399 -4.09 -19.16 -15.81
C PRO A 399 -3.68 -17.93 -15.00
N LEU A 400 -4.07 -17.85 -13.72
CA LEU A 400 -3.76 -16.70 -12.84
C LEU A 400 -2.28 -16.69 -12.41
N ALA A 401 -1.70 -17.87 -12.16
CA ALA A 401 -0.26 -18.02 -11.94
C ALA A 401 0.58 -17.66 -13.18
N LYS A 402 0.03 -17.84 -14.38
CA LYS A 402 0.64 -17.40 -15.65
C LYS A 402 0.55 -15.88 -15.84
N ALA A 403 -0.57 -15.25 -15.46
CA ALA A 403 -0.73 -13.79 -15.50
C ALA A 403 0.21 -13.06 -14.52
N LEU A 404 0.62 -13.74 -13.44
CA LEU A 404 1.56 -13.26 -12.43
C LEU A 404 3.02 -13.74 -12.65
N GLY A 405 3.32 -14.38 -13.79
CA GLY A 405 4.69 -14.65 -14.21
C GLY A 405 5.34 -15.98 -13.77
N CYS A 406 4.63 -16.99 -13.26
CA CYS A 406 5.22 -18.31 -13.06
C CYS A 406 5.40 -19.05 -14.41
N ARG A 407 6.63 -19.05 -14.94
CA ARG A 407 7.01 -19.94 -16.06
C ARG A 407 7.01 -21.39 -15.57
N ARG A 408 6.42 -22.30 -16.37
CA ARG A 408 6.48 -23.76 -16.17
C ARG A 408 7.91 -24.20 -15.84
N ALA A 409 8.11 -24.75 -14.65
CA ALA A 409 9.26 -25.60 -14.38
C ALA A 409 9.19 -26.81 -15.32
N ARG A 410 10.29 -27.10 -16.00
CA ARG A 410 10.47 -28.34 -16.75
C ARG A 410 10.34 -29.51 -15.78
N GLN A 411 9.76 -30.61 -16.26
CA GLN A 411 9.73 -31.91 -15.60
C GLN A 411 11.08 -32.23 -14.95
N CYS A 412 11.10 -32.40 -13.63
CA CYS A 412 12.18 -33.11 -12.94
C CYS A 412 11.70 -34.56 -12.69
N PRO A 413 12.62 -35.55 -12.76
CA PRO A 413 12.25 -36.96 -12.82
C PRO A 413 11.82 -37.48 -11.46
N SER A 414 10.86 -38.40 -11.50
CA SER A 414 10.43 -39.26 -10.41
C SER A 414 11.62 -39.95 -9.74
N ALA A 415 11.82 -39.69 -8.44
CA ALA A 415 12.73 -40.44 -7.58
C ALA A 415 11.96 -40.96 -6.35
N VAL A 416 11.57 -42.23 -6.45
CA VAL A 416 11.56 -43.30 -5.44
C VAL A 416 11.34 -42.88 -3.98
N CYS A 417 10.15 -43.21 -3.47
CA CYS A 417 9.94 -43.44 -2.04
C CYS A 417 10.74 -44.66 -1.60
N SER A 418 11.56 -44.51 -0.56
CA SER A 418 11.98 -45.63 0.29
C SER A 418 11.36 -45.41 1.66
N ASP A 419 10.43 -46.30 2.00
CA ASP A 419 9.97 -46.55 3.37
C ASP A 419 11.16 -46.73 4.32
N GLN A 420 11.05 -46.17 5.52
CA GLN A 420 11.52 -46.83 6.74
C GLN A 420 10.82 -46.25 7.97
N SER A 421 9.92 -47.08 8.49
CA SER A 421 9.58 -47.38 9.90
C SER A 421 9.61 -46.26 10.94
#